data_AF-A0A2G5TQZ8-F1
#
_entry.id   AF-A0A2G5TQZ8-F1
#
_cell.length_a   1.000
_cell.length_b   1.000
_cell.length_c   1.000
_cell.angle_alpha   90.00
_cell.angle_beta   90.00
_cell.angle_gamma   90.00
#
_symmetry.space_group_name_H-M   'P 1'
#
loop_
_entity.id
_entity.type
_entity.pdbx_description
1 polymer ?
#
loop_
_entity_poly.entity_id
_entity_poly.type
_entity_poly.pdbx_seq_one_letter_code
_entity_poly.pdbx_strand_id
1 'polypeptide(L)'
;MDDAVIKEEVNEEDFNFTFKYNEYVEVKQEQIERKPEHLLEKDIKAEPIDFSEDVKLEPEEIDSKVTKRFAEVTILKCGICQKMMPRNLLKLIISEENKTVLSEMFKIEGSLETRQSYVCVSHIQAIIGENDGKLKSASTPSEKLLRSFITRNKYMMKDKTSQKRYCRVCHKAKEFSEAYQISSKGTRIVLMVGCILRGTHSIDQAVSYITNTTGVTCHSHCKESIDRIFEHFGIKNIQGLSMCSTQAMDELMDIVKKIDSNFTINRFIDAFNRLSAKK
;
A
#
# COMPACT_ATOMS: atom_id res chain seq x y z
N MET A 1 46.67 -31.45 32.31
CA MET A 1 45.67 -31.05 31.29
C MET A 1 45.09 -29.77 31.83
N ASP A 2 45.70 -28.67 31.39
CA ASP A 2 45.46 -27.33 31.92
C ASP A 2 44.31 -26.69 31.14
N ASP A 3 43.21 -26.40 31.84
CA ASP A 3 42.07 -25.68 31.29
C ASP A 3 42.33 -24.17 31.39
N ALA A 4 42.75 -23.58 30.27
CA ALA A 4 42.89 -22.14 30.11
C ALA A 4 41.52 -21.51 29.79
N VAL A 5 40.95 -20.81 30.77
CA VAL A 5 39.76 -19.95 30.61
C VAL A 5 40.20 -18.60 30.06
N ILE A 6 39.92 -18.35 28.78
CA ILE A 6 40.09 -17.03 28.16
C ILE A 6 38.84 -16.20 28.48
N LYS A 7 39.00 -15.14 29.28
CA LYS A 7 38.02 -14.07 29.45
C LYS A 7 38.35 -12.97 28.44
N GLU A 8 37.46 -12.72 27.49
CA GLU A 8 37.49 -11.50 26.67
C GLU A 8 36.80 -10.37 27.43
N GLU A 9 37.58 -9.35 27.81
CA GLU A 9 37.08 -8.05 28.28
C GLU A 9 36.60 -7.25 27.07
N VAL A 10 35.32 -6.86 27.10
CA VAL A 10 34.72 -5.92 26.16
C VAL A 10 34.96 -4.51 26.72
N ASN A 11 35.83 -3.75 26.07
CA ASN A 11 36.00 -2.31 26.32
C ASN A 11 34.89 -1.55 25.59
N GLU A 12 33.92 -1.01 26.34
CA GLU A 12 32.99 0.01 25.86
C GLU A 12 33.71 1.37 25.89
N GLU A 13 34.15 1.86 24.74
CA GLU A 13 34.63 3.23 24.57
C GLU A 13 33.41 4.16 24.37
N ASP A 14 33.13 4.98 25.39
CA ASP A 14 32.18 6.10 25.33
C ASP A 14 32.71 7.20 24.39
N PHE A 15 32.21 7.23 23.16
CA PHE A 15 32.49 8.31 22.21
C PHE A 15 31.61 9.54 22.48
N ASN A 16 32.14 10.49 23.27
CA ASN A 16 31.61 11.84 23.40
C ASN A 16 32.00 12.71 22.19
N PHE A 17 31.09 12.90 21.22
CA PHE A 17 31.27 13.87 20.15
C PHE A 17 30.66 15.23 20.52
N THR A 18 31.54 16.19 20.82
CA THR A 18 31.19 17.62 20.93
C THR A 18 31.30 18.27 19.55
N PHE A 19 30.18 18.68 18.95
CA PHE A 19 30.19 19.46 17.71
C PHE A 19 30.56 20.92 17.99
N LYS A 20 31.67 21.40 17.42
CA LYS A 20 31.96 22.84 17.29
C LYS A 20 31.41 23.34 15.96
N TYR A 21 30.47 24.27 16.02
CA TYR A 21 30.09 25.15 14.92
C TYR A 21 31.17 26.22 14.73
N ASN A 22 31.71 26.36 13.52
CA ASN A 22 32.15 27.63 12.87
C ASN A 22 33.07 27.35 11.68
N GLU A 23 32.60 27.66 10.47
CA GLU A 23 33.20 28.64 9.53
C GLU A 23 32.56 28.47 8.14
N TYR A 24 31.75 29.46 7.75
CA TYR A 24 31.30 29.63 6.38
C TYR A 24 32.42 30.31 5.59
N VAL A 25 32.95 29.64 4.57
CA VAL A 25 33.79 30.27 3.55
C VAL A 25 32.87 30.73 2.41
N GLU A 26 32.68 32.04 2.28
CA GLU A 26 32.09 32.67 1.10
C GLU A 26 32.99 32.43 -0.12
N VAL A 27 32.51 31.67 -1.11
CA VAL A 27 33.13 31.62 -2.44
C VAL A 27 32.26 32.42 -3.39
N LYS A 28 32.85 33.51 -3.90
CA LYS A 28 32.29 34.43 -4.89
C LYS A 28 31.98 33.69 -6.20
N GLN A 29 30.82 33.98 -6.77
CA GLN A 29 30.34 33.47 -8.05
C GLN A 29 30.77 34.44 -9.17
N GLU A 30 31.64 34.01 -10.08
CA GLU A 30 31.92 34.73 -11.33
C GLU A 30 30.81 34.45 -12.36
N GLN A 31 30.17 35.52 -12.83
CA GLN A 31 29.21 35.51 -13.94
C GLN A 31 29.99 35.43 -15.26
N ILE A 32 29.70 34.42 -16.07
CA ILE A 32 30.11 34.38 -17.49
C ILE A 32 28.88 34.71 -18.32
N GLU A 33 28.88 35.90 -18.92
CA GLU A 33 27.92 36.32 -19.95
C GLU A 33 28.04 35.40 -21.19
N ARG A 34 26.92 34.84 -21.64
CA ARG A 34 26.79 34.34 -23.01
C ARG A 34 25.68 35.12 -23.73
N LYS A 35 26.10 35.88 -24.73
CA LYS A 35 25.25 36.48 -25.78
C LYS A 35 24.42 35.40 -26.51
N PRO A 36 23.16 35.68 -26.89
CA PRO A 36 22.47 34.92 -27.91
C PRO A 36 22.63 35.60 -29.28
N GLU A 37 23.14 34.87 -30.27
CA GLU A 37 23.04 35.23 -31.69
C GLU A 37 21.77 34.64 -32.30
N HIS A 38 21.24 35.41 -33.25
CA HIS A 38 19.92 35.34 -33.86
C HIS A 38 19.70 34.14 -34.79
N LEU A 39 18.41 33.79 -34.97
CA LEU A 39 17.66 33.71 -36.25
C LEU A 39 16.75 32.47 -36.29
N LEU A 40 15.43 32.72 -36.31
CA LEU A 40 14.54 32.35 -37.43
C LEU A 40 13.10 32.75 -37.10
N GLU A 41 12.68 33.84 -37.72
CA GLU A 41 11.29 34.25 -37.89
C GLU A 41 10.55 33.21 -38.74
N LYS A 42 9.36 32.79 -38.30
CA LYS A 42 8.31 32.33 -39.19
C LYS A 42 6.98 32.94 -38.76
N ASP A 43 6.42 33.68 -39.70
CA ASP A 43 5.15 34.38 -39.66
C ASP A 43 3.97 33.48 -39.23
N ILE A 44 3.18 33.96 -38.27
CA ILE A 44 1.79 33.55 -38.12
C ILE A 44 0.95 34.83 -38.15
N LYS A 45 0.24 35.02 -39.27
CA LYS A 45 -0.80 36.04 -39.43
C LYS A 45 -1.88 35.84 -38.36
N ALA A 46 -2.13 36.88 -37.57
CA ALA A 46 -3.32 37.00 -36.74
C ALA A 46 -4.39 37.77 -37.52
N GLU A 47 -5.58 37.17 -37.68
CA GLU A 47 -6.82 37.91 -37.95
C GLU A 47 -7.52 38.19 -36.60
N PRO A 48 -8.13 39.36 -36.42
CA PRO A 48 -8.87 39.69 -35.21
C PRO A 48 -10.29 39.11 -35.28
N ILE A 49 -10.66 38.28 -34.29
CA ILE A 49 -12.06 37.93 -34.05
C ILE A 49 -12.61 38.89 -33.00
N ASP A 50 -13.56 39.68 -33.44
CA ASP A 50 -14.35 40.64 -32.68
C ASP A 50 -15.49 39.92 -31.94
N PHE A 51 -15.50 39.97 -30.61
CA PHE A 51 -16.68 39.67 -29.80
C PHE A 51 -16.67 40.51 -28.52
N SER A 52 -17.33 41.65 -28.60
CA SER A 52 -17.94 42.33 -27.46
C SER A 52 -19.29 41.67 -27.13
N GLU A 53 -19.50 41.28 -25.87
CA GLU A 53 -20.76 41.53 -25.16
C GLU A 53 -20.56 41.37 -23.64
N ASP A 54 -20.79 42.47 -22.93
CA ASP A 54 -20.80 42.59 -21.48
C ASP A 54 -21.93 41.75 -20.87
N VAL A 55 -21.60 40.77 -20.02
CA VAL A 55 -22.53 40.20 -19.05
C VAL A 55 -21.95 40.34 -17.65
N LYS A 56 -22.50 41.30 -16.92
CA LYS A 56 -22.28 41.55 -15.51
C LYS A 56 -22.85 40.37 -14.71
N LEU A 57 -22.00 39.60 -14.03
CA LEU A 57 -22.41 38.61 -13.04
C LEU A 57 -21.72 38.91 -11.72
N GLU A 58 -22.52 39.21 -10.71
CA GLU A 58 -22.08 39.40 -9.33
C GLU A 58 -21.56 38.08 -8.73
N PRO A 59 -20.66 38.13 -7.73
CA PRO A 59 -20.13 36.93 -7.09
C PRO A 59 -21.12 36.42 -6.02
N GLU A 60 -21.81 35.31 -6.29
CA GLU A 60 -22.44 34.52 -5.23
C GLU A 60 -21.35 33.73 -4.48
N GLU A 61 -21.26 33.99 -3.18
CA GLU A 61 -20.49 33.21 -2.21
C GLU A 61 -20.98 31.76 -2.20
N ILE A 62 -20.22 30.85 -2.81
CA ILE A 62 -20.42 29.42 -2.61
C ILE A 62 -19.62 29.00 -1.38
N ASP A 63 -20.30 29.07 -0.23
CA ASP A 63 -19.97 28.31 0.97
C ASP A 63 -19.98 26.82 0.64
N SER A 64 -18.84 26.33 0.15
CA SER A 64 -18.60 24.91 -0.05
C SER A 64 -18.37 24.26 1.32
N LYS A 65 -19.49 24.02 2.02
CA LYS A 65 -19.61 22.91 2.98
C LYS A 65 -19.24 21.64 2.21
N VAL A 66 -17.96 21.29 2.27
CA VAL A 66 -17.45 19.95 1.96
C VAL A 66 -18.07 19.02 2.99
N THR A 67 -19.33 18.68 2.74
CA THR A 67 -20.04 17.64 3.43
C THR A 67 -19.37 16.37 2.94
N LYS A 68 -18.38 15.90 3.72
CA LYS A 68 -17.90 14.52 3.64
C LYS A 68 -19.13 13.63 3.51
N ARG A 69 -19.36 13.10 2.30
CA ARG A 69 -20.21 11.93 2.11
C ARG A 69 -19.55 10.81 2.90
N PHE A 70 -19.86 10.71 4.18
CA PHE A 70 -19.75 9.43 4.87
C PHE A 70 -20.65 8.49 4.06
N ALA A 71 -20.04 7.48 3.44
CA ALA A 71 -20.80 6.43 2.80
C ALA A 71 -21.84 5.93 3.81
N GLU A 72 -23.12 6.09 3.50
CA GLU A 72 -24.20 5.55 4.33
C GLU A 72 -23.88 4.09 4.59
N VAL A 73 -23.56 3.78 5.85
CA VAL A 73 -23.32 2.41 6.28
C VAL A 73 -24.66 1.71 6.12
N THR A 74 -24.82 0.94 5.05
CA THR A 74 -26.03 0.16 4.83
C THR A 74 -26.15 -0.84 5.98
N ILE A 75 -27.04 -0.56 6.92
CA ILE A 75 -27.36 -1.46 8.03
C ILE A 75 -28.39 -2.45 7.50
N LEU A 76 -28.11 -3.75 7.68
CA LEU A 76 -28.94 -4.84 7.22
C LEU A 76 -29.27 -5.76 8.39
N LYS A 77 -30.38 -6.50 8.29
CA LYS A 77 -30.86 -7.40 9.34
C LYS A 77 -30.41 -8.83 9.08
N CYS A 78 -29.89 -9.52 10.10
CA CYS A 78 -29.63 -10.95 10.02
C CYS A 78 -30.94 -11.76 10.08
N GLY A 79 -31.18 -12.68 9.15
CA GLY A 79 -32.35 -13.55 9.11
C GLY A 79 -32.43 -14.56 10.27
N ILE A 80 -31.35 -14.80 10.99
CA ILE A 80 -31.29 -15.78 12.10
C ILE A 80 -31.50 -15.09 13.45
N CYS A 81 -30.58 -14.19 13.85
CA CYS A 81 -30.68 -13.51 15.15
C CYS A 81 -31.47 -12.20 15.11
N GLN A 82 -31.95 -11.79 13.93
CA GLN A 82 -32.74 -10.57 13.73
C GLN A 82 -32.03 -9.25 14.13
N LYS A 83 -30.73 -9.30 14.43
CA LYS A 83 -29.91 -8.12 14.76
C LYS A 83 -29.57 -7.31 13.51
N MET A 84 -29.59 -5.99 13.66
CA MET A 84 -29.16 -5.01 12.67
C MET A 84 -27.64 -4.83 12.73
N MET A 85 -26.94 -4.90 11.60
CA MET A 85 -25.49 -4.73 11.56
C MET A 85 -24.98 -4.23 10.20
N PRO A 86 -23.76 -3.66 10.15
CA PRO A 86 -23.11 -3.25 8.91
C PRO A 86 -22.97 -4.40 7.90
N ARG A 87 -23.07 -4.08 6.60
CA ARG A 87 -23.00 -5.05 5.50
C ARG A 87 -21.75 -5.93 5.51
N ASN A 88 -20.60 -5.44 5.99
CA ASN A 88 -19.36 -6.22 6.07
C ASN A 88 -19.39 -7.35 7.11
N LEU A 89 -20.36 -7.36 8.04
CA LEU A 89 -20.56 -8.43 9.03
C LEU A 89 -21.63 -9.45 8.61
N LEU A 90 -22.21 -9.29 7.42
CA LEU A 90 -23.27 -10.14 6.89
C LEU A 90 -22.84 -10.82 5.59
N LYS A 91 -23.36 -12.01 5.37
CA LYS A 91 -23.25 -12.75 4.13
C LYS A 91 -24.63 -12.91 3.50
N LEU A 92 -24.73 -12.57 2.23
CA LEU A 92 -25.92 -12.86 1.43
C LEU A 92 -25.99 -14.36 1.13
N ILE A 93 -27.11 -14.98 1.47
CA ILE A 93 -27.42 -16.39 1.21
C ILE A 93 -28.44 -16.48 0.08
N ILE A 94 -27.97 -16.92 -1.09
CA ILE A 94 -28.78 -17.04 -2.31
C ILE A 94 -29.19 -18.50 -2.56
N SER A 95 -28.28 -19.44 -2.31
CA SER A 95 -28.49 -20.86 -2.62
C SER A 95 -29.44 -21.52 -1.61
N GLU A 96 -30.45 -22.22 -2.12
CA GLU A 96 -31.41 -22.99 -1.32
C GLU A 96 -30.71 -24.07 -0.46
N GLU A 97 -29.69 -24.75 -0.98
CA GLU A 97 -28.87 -25.69 -0.20
C GLU A 97 -28.30 -25.05 1.08
N ASN A 98 -27.79 -23.82 0.96
CA ASN A 98 -27.25 -23.11 2.11
C ASN A 98 -28.37 -22.69 3.09
N LYS A 99 -29.55 -22.35 2.59
CA LYS A 99 -30.71 -22.03 3.43
C LYS A 99 -31.16 -23.25 4.21
N THR A 100 -31.27 -24.42 3.56
CA THR A 100 -31.60 -25.68 4.21
C THR A 100 -30.65 -25.99 5.36
N VAL A 101 -29.33 -25.90 5.14
CA VAL A 101 -28.33 -26.11 6.19
C VAL A 101 -28.54 -25.15 7.36
N LEU A 102 -28.77 -23.87 7.09
CA LEU A 102 -29.00 -22.87 8.14
C LEU A 102 -30.30 -23.12 8.92
N SER A 103 -31.38 -23.48 8.23
CA SER A 103 -32.66 -23.84 8.84
C SER A 103 -32.55 -25.08 9.72
N GLU A 104 -31.84 -26.11 9.25
CA GLU A 104 -31.61 -27.35 10.02
C GLU A 104 -30.75 -27.10 11.27
N MET A 105 -29.66 -26.33 11.15
CA MET A 105 -28.75 -26.07 12.27
C MET A 105 -29.34 -25.16 13.35
N PHE A 106 -30.10 -24.14 12.95
CA PHE A 106 -30.68 -23.17 13.89
C PHE A 106 -32.16 -23.44 14.23
N LYS A 107 -32.77 -24.48 13.65
CA LYS A 107 -34.19 -24.84 13.81
C LYS A 107 -35.13 -23.66 13.55
N ILE A 108 -34.82 -22.88 12.52
CA ILE A 108 -35.60 -21.69 12.12
C ILE A 108 -36.52 -22.04 10.96
N GLU A 109 -37.82 -22.05 11.22
CA GLU A 109 -38.85 -22.26 10.19
C GLU A 109 -39.21 -20.91 9.55
N GLY A 110 -39.34 -20.86 8.22
CA GLY A 110 -39.78 -19.70 7.44
C GLY A 110 -38.88 -18.46 7.36
N SER A 111 -37.95 -18.26 8.30
CA SER A 111 -37.15 -17.02 8.38
C SER A 111 -36.21 -16.73 7.20
N LEU A 112 -35.88 -17.74 6.37
CA LEU A 112 -35.01 -17.64 5.20
C LEU A 112 -35.77 -17.73 3.85
N GLU A 113 -37.11 -17.65 3.88
CA GLU A 113 -37.96 -17.73 2.68
C GLU A 113 -37.76 -16.55 1.72
N THR A 114 -37.24 -15.42 2.20
CA THR A 114 -36.94 -14.29 1.32
C THR A 114 -35.89 -14.66 0.27
N ARG A 115 -36.10 -14.18 -0.96
CA ARG A 115 -35.18 -14.40 -2.10
C ARG A 115 -33.73 -13.97 -1.81
N GLN A 116 -33.53 -13.07 -0.85
CA GLN A 116 -32.23 -12.55 -0.43
C GLN A 116 -32.16 -12.46 1.09
N SER A 117 -31.71 -13.55 1.72
CA SER A 117 -31.54 -13.59 3.17
C SER A 117 -30.09 -13.25 3.55
N TYR A 118 -29.90 -12.32 4.48
CA TYR A 118 -28.58 -12.00 5.03
C TYR A 118 -28.35 -12.74 6.34
N VAL A 119 -27.18 -13.33 6.54
CA VAL A 119 -26.81 -14.04 7.76
C VAL A 119 -25.50 -13.50 8.30
N CYS A 120 -25.42 -13.26 9.61
CA CYS A 120 -24.20 -12.74 10.21
C CYS A 120 -23.08 -13.77 10.20
N VAL A 121 -21.86 -13.27 10.00
CA VAL A 121 -20.64 -14.09 9.93
C VAL A 121 -20.50 -15.00 11.15
N SER A 122 -20.91 -14.52 12.34
CA SER A 122 -20.85 -15.29 13.58
C SER A 122 -21.70 -16.58 13.57
N HIS A 123 -22.88 -16.60 12.93
CA HIS A 123 -23.65 -17.84 12.82
C HIS A 123 -23.00 -18.85 11.88
N ILE A 124 -22.42 -18.37 10.79
CA ILE A 124 -21.67 -19.22 9.86
C ILE A 124 -20.45 -19.79 10.57
N GLN A 125 -19.75 -18.97 11.37
CA GLN A 125 -18.61 -19.39 12.19
C GLN A 125 -19.02 -20.42 13.25
N ALA A 126 -20.18 -20.26 13.90
CA ALA A 126 -20.68 -21.24 14.87
C ALA A 126 -20.89 -22.62 14.21
N ILE A 127 -21.56 -22.68 13.05
CA ILE A 127 -21.72 -23.93 12.30
C ILE A 127 -20.37 -24.55 11.96
N ILE A 128 -19.42 -23.74 11.47
CA ILE A 128 -18.08 -24.25 11.13
C ILE A 128 -17.40 -24.79 12.40
N GLY A 129 -17.36 -24.03 13.49
CA GLY A 129 -16.67 -24.42 14.72
C GLY A 129 -17.24 -25.69 15.36
N GLU A 130 -18.57 -25.87 15.32
CA GLU A 130 -19.23 -27.04 15.90
C GLU A 130 -19.02 -28.33 15.08
N ASN A 131 -18.77 -28.20 13.77
CA ASN A 131 -18.79 -29.33 12.84
C ASN A 131 -17.43 -29.61 12.15
N ASP A 132 -16.45 -28.71 12.27
CA ASP A 132 -15.12 -28.90 11.69
C ASP A 132 -14.45 -30.16 12.27
N GLY A 133 -13.95 -31.04 11.40
CA GLY A 133 -13.31 -32.29 11.79
C GLY A 133 -14.24 -33.46 12.16
N LYS A 134 -15.54 -33.23 12.39
CA LYS A 134 -16.52 -34.29 12.69
C LYS A 134 -17.00 -35.06 11.45
N LEU A 135 -17.04 -34.41 10.28
CA LEU A 135 -17.61 -34.94 9.03
C LEU A 135 -16.59 -35.65 8.12
N LYS A 136 -15.76 -36.55 8.67
CA LYS A 136 -14.71 -37.25 7.87
C LYS A 136 -15.32 -38.18 6.80
N SER A 137 -16.49 -38.75 7.06
CA SER A 137 -17.27 -39.57 6.13
C SER A 137 -18.72 -39.08 6.09
N ALA A 138 -19.08 -38.26 5.10
CA ALA A 138 -20.45 -37.80 4.92
C ALA A 138 -21.30 -38.92 4.30
N SER A 139 -22.02 -39.64 5.15
CA SER A 139 -22.84 -40.80 4.81
C SER A 139 -24.25 -40.40 4.38
N THR A 140 -24.80 -39.33 4.95
CA THR A 140 -26.16 -38.86 4.64
C THR A 140 -26.17 -37.68 3.65
N PRO A 141 -27.28 -37.41 2.95
CA PRO A 141 -27.44 -36.22 2.13
C PRO A 141 -27.25 -34.91 2.91
N SER A 142 -27.77 -34.82 4.14
CA SER A 142 -27.62 -33.63 4.99
C SER A 142 -26.17 -33.41 5.42
N GLU A 143 -25.43 -34.47 5.76
CA GLU A 143 -23.99 -34.38 6.06
C GLU A 143 -23.18 -33.89 4.85
N LYS A 144 -23.56 -34.31 3.63
CA LYS A 144 -22.92 -33.84 2.39
C LYS A 144 -23.19 -32.35 2.16
N LEU A 145 -24.43 -31.90 2.37
CA LEU A 145 -24.80 -30.48 2.28
C LEU A 145 -24.06 -29.65 3.32
N LEU A 146 -24.03 -30.08 4.58
CA LEU A 146 -23.31 -29.43 5.65
C LEU A 146 -21.80 -29.38 5.37
N ARG A 147 -21.20 -30.46 4.89
CA ARG A 147 -19.78 -30.48 4.49
C ARG A 147 -19.51 -29.52 3.33
N SER A 148 -20.38 -29.46 2.34
CA SER A 148 -20.29 -28.51 1.22
C SER A 148 -20.40 -27.07 1.72
N PHE A 149 -21.36 -26.79 2.59
CA PHE A 149 -21.55 -25.50 3.25
C PHE A 149 -20.30 -25.08 4.03
N ILE A 150 -19.78 -25.95 4.90
CA ILE A 150 -18.56 -25.68 5.68
C ILE A 150 -17.39 -25.43 4.74
N THR A 151 -17.17 -26.28 3.73
CA THR A 151 -16.07 -26.14 2.79
C THR A 151 -16.12 -24.78 2.07
N ARG A 152 -17.28 -24.42 1.50
CA ARG A 152 -17.50 -23.17 0.76
C ARG A 152 -17.35 -21.93 1.64
N ASN A 153 -17.80 -22.01 2.89
CA ASN A 153 -17.70 -20.89 3.83
C ASN A 153 -16.32 -20.79 4.51
N LYS A 154 -15.63 -21.91 4.75
CA LYS A 154 -14.29 -21.92 5.36
C LYS A 154 -13.25 -21.22 4.49
N TYR A 155 -13.37 -21.27 3.16
CA TYR A 155 -12.51 -20.46 2.28
C TYR A 155 -12.79 -18.96 2.37
N MET A 156 -14.03 -18.57 2.67
CA MET A 156 -14.43 -17.16 2.80
C MET A 156 -14.12 -16.60 4.20
N MET A 157 -14.10 -17.48 5.21
CA MET A 157 -13.80 -17.16 6.61
C MET A 157 -12.38 -17.51 7.03
N LYS A 158 -11.57 -18.13 6.14
CA LYS A 158 -10.13 -18.21 6.32
C LYS A 158 -9.65 -16.78 6.36
N ASP A 159 -9.41 -16.36 7.58
CA ASP A 159 -8.93 -15.06 7.93
C ASP A 159 -7.78 -14.75 6.97
N LYS A 160 -7.94 -13.71 6.12
CA LYS A 160 -6.86 -13.30 5.19
C LYS A 160 -5.55 -13.06 5.95
N THR A 161 -5.64 -12.87 7.26
CA THR A 161 -4.55 -12.78 8.25
C THR A 161 -3.63 -14.00 8.23
N SER A 162 -4.13 -15.23 8.10
CA SER A 162 -3.29 -16.43 8.24
C SER A 162 -2.54 -16.82 6.96
N GLN A 163 -2.79 -16.14 5.83
CA GLN A 163 -2.01 -16.37 4.62
C GLN A 163 -0.68 -15.64 4.77
N LYS A 164 0.27 -16.29 5.45
CA LYS A 164 1.65 -15.81 5.57
C LYS A 164 2.16 -15.46 4.17
N ARG A 165 2.47 -14.18 3.95
CA ARG A 165 3.09 -13.72 2.71
C ARG A 165 4.58 -13.56 2.95
N TYR A 166 5.39 -13.95 1.97
CA TYR A 166 6.83 -13.73 2.07
C TYR A 166 7.17 -12.35 1.55
N CYS A 167 7.86 -11.56 2.37
CA CYS A 167 8.47 -10.33 1.90
C CYS A 167 9.55 -10.69 0.88
N ARG A 168 9.47 -10.15 -0.33
CA ARG A 168 10.43 -10.43 -1.40
C ARG A 168 11.77 -9.72 -1.24
N VAL A 169 11.91 -8.87 -0.22
CA VAL A 169 13.16 -8.16 0.10
C VAL A 169 13.98 -8.93 1.13
N CYS A 170 13.36 -9.39 2.24
CA CYS A 170 14.06 -10.17 3.27
C CYS A 170 13.75 -11.66 3.29
N HIS A 171 12.88 -12.14 2.39
CA HIS A 171 12.43 -13.53 2.30
C HIS A 171 11.81 -14.11 3.59
N LYS A 172 11.41 -13.25 4.53
CA LYS A 172 10.75 -13.66 5.78
C LYS A 172 9.23 -13.71 5.61
N ALA A 173 8.62 -14.71 6.24
CA ALA A 173 7.18 -14.81 6.36
C ALA A 173 6.63 -13.63 7.19
N LYS A 174 5.51 -13.07 6.72
CA LYS A 174 4.85 -11.92 7.32
C LYS A 174 3.36 -12.16 7.42
N GLU A 175 2.80 -11.74 8.55
CA GLU A 175 1.36 -11.62 8.74
C GLU A 175 0.81 -10.65 7.70
N PHE A 176 -0.45 -10.84 7.30
CA PHE A 176 -1.08 -10.00 6.27
C PHE A 176 -1.06 -8.50 6.65
N SER A 177 -1.23 -8.18 7.94
CA SER A 177 -1.16 -6.82 8.47
C SER A 177 0.23 -6.19 8.41
N GLU A 178 1.29 -7.01 8.35
CA GLU A 178 2.67 -6.55 8.26
C GLU A 178 3.19 -6.48 6.80
N ALA A 179 2.39 -6.96 5.85
CA ALA A 179 2.80 -7.17 4.47
C ALA A 179 2.03 -6.26 3.51
N TYR A 180 2.77 -5.47 2.77
CA TYR A 180 2.28 -4.53 1.78
C TYR A 180 2.42 -5.08 0.36
N GLN A 181 1.35 -5.01 -0.43
CA GLN A 181 1.34 -5.45 -1.83
C GLN A 181 1.64 -4.28 -2.77
N ILE A 182 2.70 -4.43 -3.56
CA ILE A 182 3.18 -3.45 -4.52
C ILE A 182 2.97 -3.98 -5.94
N SER A 183 2.01 -3.40 -6.66
CA SER A 183 1.74 -3.70 -8.07
C SER A 183 2.50 -2.78 -9.03
N SER A 184 2.61 -1.48 -8.69
CA SER A 184 3.26 -0.49 -9.55
C SER A 184 4.74 -0.81 -9.75
N LYS A 185 5.20 -0.86 -11.01
CA LYS A 185 6.62 -0.97 -11.36
C LYS A 185 7.43 0.18 -10.74
N GLY A 186 6.93 1.41 -10.84
CA GLY A 186 7.62 2.59 -10.29
C GLY A 186 7.78 2.52 -8.78
N THR A 187 6.74 2.10 -8.06
CA THR A 187 6.82 1.94 -6.60
C THR A 187 7.82 0.86 -6.19
N ARG A 188 7.97 -0.19 -7.00
CA ARG A 188 9.01 -1.21 -6.79
C ARG A 188 10.41 -0.69 -7.06
N ILE A 189 10.58 0.15 -8.09
CA ILE A 189 11.86 0.84 -8.35
C ILE A 189 12.24 1.69 -7.14
N VAL A 190 11.34 2.54 -6.63
CA VAL A 190 11.60 3.37 -5.44
C VAL A 190 12.00 2.53 -4.23
N LEU A 191 11.27 1.45 -3.95
CA LEU A 191 11.59 0.54 -2.86
C LEU A 191 13.04 0.00 -3.00
N MET A 192 13.41 -0.45 -4.20
CA MET A 192 14.73 -1.02 -4.47
C MET A 192 15.83 0.02 -4.44
N VAL A 193 15.58 1.25 -4.88
CA VAL A 193 16.53 2.37 -4.74
C VAL A 193 16.86 2.60 -3.26
N GLY A 194 15.87 2.63 -2.38
CA GLY A 194 16.12 2.70 -0.94
C GLY A 194 16.92 1.52 -0.39
N CYS A 195 16.70 0.31 -0.93
CA CYS A 195 17.46 -0.88 -0.55
C CYS A 195 18.93 -0.84 -1.01
N ILE A 196 19.19 -0.26 -2.19
CA ILE A 196 20.52 -0.03 -2.76
C ILE A 196 21.26 1.06 -1.98
N LEU A 197 20.61 2.18 -1.66
CA LEU A 197 21.18 3.25 -0.83
C LEU A 197 21.58 2.73 0.56
N ARG A 198 20.84 1.75 1.09
CA ARG A 198 21.17 1.06 2.34
C ARG A 198 22.34 0.06 2.21
N GLY A 199 22.83 -0.21 1.00
CA GLY A 199 23.86 -1.20 0.73
C GLY A 199 23.39 -2.65 0.90
N THR A 200 22.09 -2.91 0.91
CA THR A 200 21.56 -4.28 1.13
C THR A 200 21.24 -5.04 -0.14
N HIS A 201 21.14 -4.34 -1.27
CA HIS A 201 20.82 -4.94 -2.55
C HIS A 201 21.70 -4.35 -3.65
N SER A 202 22.06 -5.19 -4.63
CA SER A 202 22.73 -4.77 -5.86
C SER A 202 21.74 -4.27 -6.92
N ILE A 203 22.26 -3.64 -7.97
CA ILE A 203 21.48 -3.27 -9.16
C ILE A 203 20.83 -4.50 -9.79
N ASP A 204 21.55 -5.61 -9.93
CA ASP A 204 21.02 -6.83 -10.55
C ASP A 204 19.86 -7.43 -9.75
N GLN A 205 19.95 -7.41 -8.42
CA GLN A 205 18.86 -7.82 -7.55
C GLN A 205 17.65 -6.91 -7.70
N ALA A 206 17.86 -5.59 -7.85
CA ALA A 206 16.77 -4.64 -8.12
C ALA A 206 16.11 -4.90 -9.48
N VAL A 207 16.88 -5.17 -10.53
CA VAL A 207 16.37 -5.52 -11.86
C VAL A 207 15.51 -6.79 -11.79
N SER A 208 16.02 -7.84 -11.15
CA SER A 208 15.26 -9.09 -10.93
C SER A 208 13.97 -8.86 -10.13
N TYR A 209 13.98 -7.95 -9.15
CA TYR A 209 12.80 -7.61 -8.37
C TYR A 209 11.71 -6.92 -9.21
N ILE A 210 12.08 -6.00 -10.12
CA ILE A 210 11.13 -5.19 -10.88
C ILE A 210 10.51 -5.90 -12.08
N THR A 211 11.11 -6.98 -12.60
CA THR A 211 10.55 -7.78 -13.72
C THR A 211 9.27 -8.52 -13.35
N ASN A 212 9.06 -8.80 -12.05
CA ASN A 212 7.82 -9.37 -11.56
C ASN A 212 6.61 -8.45 -11.83
N THR A 213 5.38 -8.95 -11.82
CA THR A 213 4.18 -8.08 -11.98
C THR A 213 3.63 -7.59 -10.65
N THR A 214 3.89 -8.32 -9.57
CA THR A 214 3.48 -7.98 -8.21
C THR A 214 4.54 -8.41 -7.20
N GLY A 215 4.82 -7.55 -6.22
CA GLY A 215 5.74 -7.83 -5.13
C GLY A 215 5.04 -7.67 -3.78
N VAL A 216 5.35 -8.56 -2.83
CA VAL A 216 4.96 -8.37 -1.43
C VAL A 216 6.18 -7.91 -0.64
N THR A 217 6.04 -6.86 0.15
CA THR A 217 7.12 -6.25 0.93
C THR A 217 6.62 -5.97 2.33
N CYS A 218 7.42 -6.14 3.38
CA CYS A 218 6.95 -5.75 4.71
C CYS A 218 6.98 -4.23 4.91
N HIS A 219 6.11 -3.74 5.79
CA HIS A 219 6.04 -2.30 6.10
C HIS A 219 7.37 -1.73 6.58
N SER A 220 8.17 -2.52 7.31
CA SER A 220 9.51 -2.09 7.73
C SER A 220 10.41 -1.76 6.55
N HIS A 221 10.47 -2.62 5.51
CA HIS A 221 11.27 -2.34 4.31
C HIS A 221 10.74 -1.13 3.53
N CYS A 222 9.43 -0.95 3.44
CA CYS A 222 8.88 0.27 2.83
C CYS A 222 9.33 1.52 3.59
N LYS A 223 9.22 1.49 4.93
CA LYS A 223 9.63 2.60 5.80
C LYS A 223 11.13 2.85 5.69
N GLU A 224 11.96 1.82 5.85
CA GLU A 224 13.41 1.91 5.75
C GLU A 224 13.85 2.48 4.39
N SER A 225 13.22 2.05 3.29
CA SER A 225 13.54 2.60 1.96
C SER A 225 13.16 4.09 1.83
N ILE A 226 12.00 4.50 2.35
CA ILE A 226 11.59 5.91 2.37
C ILE A 226 12.57 6.73 3.20
N ASP A 227 12.86 6.27 4.41
CA ASP A 227 13.69 6.98 5.37
C ASP A 227 15.13 7.11 4.83
N ARG A 228 15.68 6.09 4.15
CA ARG A 228 16.98 6.18 3.47
C ARG A 228 17.01 7.16 2.30
N ILE A 229 15.93 7.27 1.53
CA ILE A 229 15.83 8.27 0.46
C ILE A 229 15.77 9.68 1.06
N PHE A 230 15.04 9.86 2.17
CA PHE A 230 15.03 11.13 2.89
C PHE A 230 16.40 11.52 3.43
N GLU A 231 17.12 10.58 4.04
CA GLU A 231 18.51 10.79 4.49
C GLU A 231 19.43 11.18 3.34
N HIS A 232 19.33 10.50 2.18
CA HIS A 232 20.14 10.80 1.01
C HIS A 232 19.97 12.24 0.52
N PHE A 233 18.77 12.80 0.61
CA PHE A 233 18.49 14.18 0.25
C PHE A 233 18.62 15.19 1.41
N GLY A 234 18.84 14.73 2.64
CA GLY A 234 18.82 15.59 3.83
C GLY A 234 17.44 16.21 4.11
N ILE A 235 16.35 15.57 3.67
CA ILE A 235 14.98 16.08 3.84
C ILE A 235 14.23 15.33 4.94
N LYS A 236 13.26 16.00 5.58
CA LYS A 236 12.46 15.43 6.68
C LYS A 236 11.06 14.98 6.27
N ASN A 237 10.59 15.44 5.11
CA ASN A 237 9.23 15.17 4.65
C ASN A 237 9.17 15.15 3.11
N ILE A 238 8.01 14.73 2.62
CA ILE A 238 7.81 14.47 1.19
C ILE A 238 7.81 15.73 0.32
N GLN A 239 7.42 16.88 0.87
CA GLN A 239 7.43 18.17 0.17
C GLN A 239 8.88 18.63 -0.10
N GLY A 240 9.83 18.20 0.74
CA GLY A 240 11.25 18.44 0.53
C GLY A 240 11.76 17.81 -0.78
N LEU A 241 11.17 16.72 -1.26
CA LEU A 241 11.63 16.01 -2.45
C LEU A 241 11.51 16.84 -3.73
N SER A 242 10.44 17.65 -3.84
CA SER A 242 10.27 18.58 -4.96
C SER A 242 11.19 19.80 -4.92
N MET A 243 11.85 20.05 -3.78
CA MET A 243 12.74 21.19 -3.56
C MET A 243 14.22 20.79 -3.59
N CYS A 244 14.53 19.51 -3.85
CA CYS A 244 15.90 19.04 -3.97
C CYS A 244 16.60 19.69 -5.17
N SER A 245 17.91 19.93 -5.04
CA SER A 245 18.72 20.43 -6.16
C SER A 245 18.70 19.45 -7.34
N THR A 246 18.79 19.98 -8.56
CA THR A 246 18.88 19.17 -9.79
C THR A 246 20.04 18.17 -9.70
N GLN A 247 21.19 18.59 -9.17
CA GLN A 247 22.36 17.73 -8.99
C GLN A 247 22.07 16.52 -8.09
N ALA A 248 21.47 16.72 -6.91
CA ALA A 248 21.16 15.63 -6.00
C ALA A 248 20.16 14.64 -6.63
N MET A 249 19.20 15.16 -7.40
CA MET A 249 18.27 14.34 -8.16
C MET A 249 18.98 13.55 -9.26
N ASP A 250 19.93 14.15 -9.98
CA ASP A 250 20.68 13.48 -11.04
C ASP A 250 21.50 12.31 -10.48
N GLU A 251 22.16 12.48 -9.34
CA GLU A 251 22.91 11.41 -8.65
C GLU A 251 22.01 10.21 -8.29
N LEU A 252 20.82 10.47 -7.75
CA LEU A 252 19.85 9.41 -7.49
C LEU A 252 19.35 8.77 -8.79
N MET A 253 19.12 9.58 -9.81
CA MET A 253 18.64 9.11 -11.10
C MET A 253 19.66 8.25 -11.84
N ASP A 254 20.96 8.38 -11.57
CA ASP A 254 21.98 7.48 -12.11
C ASP A 254 21.79 6.04 -11.59
N ILE A 255 21.37 5.88 -10.34
CA ILE A 255 20.98 4.57 -9.79
C ILE A 255 19.70 4.08 -10.49
N VAL A 256 18.70 4.94 -10.60
CA VAL A 256 17.40 4.60 -11.20
C VAL A 256 17.57 4.16 -12.66
N LYS A 257 18.36 4.89 -13.45
CA LYS A 257 18.61 4.59 -14.88
C LYS A 257 19.37 3.28 -15.09
N LYS A 258 20.18 2.85 -14.11
CA LYS A 258 20.81 1.51 -14.11
C LYS A 258 19.78 0.39 -13.89
N ILE A 259 18.65 0.68 -13.25
CA ILE A 259 17.55 -0.28 -13.02
C ILE A 259 16.54 -0.23 -14.18
N ASP A 260 16.16 0.96 -14.63
CA ASP A 260 15.25 1.20 -15.75
C ASP A 260 15.62 2.52 -16.45
N SER A 261 16.25 2.42 -17.62
CA SER A 261 16.76 3.57 -18.38
C SER A 261 15.66 4.52 -18.87
N ASN A 262 14.41 4.06 -18.96
CA ASN A 262 13.27 4.87 -19.41
C ASN A 262 12.53 5.56 -18.25
N PHE A 263 13.03 5.41 -17.03
CA PHE A 263 12.38 5.96 -15.84
C PHE A 263 12.80 7.42 -15.63
N THR A 264 11.82 8.30 -15.44
CA THR A 264 12.04 9.77 -15.36
C THR A 264 11.89 10.27 -13.93
N ILE A 265 12.44 11.47 -13.65
CA ILE A 265 12.35 12.14 -12.35
C ILE A 265 10.89 12.27 -11.89
N ASN A 266 10.00 12.75 -12.76
CA ASN A 266 8.58 12.91 -12.43
C ASN A 266 7.93 11.58 -12.05
N ARG A 267 8.25 10.49 -12.77
CA ARG A 267 7.75 9.15 -12.43
C ARG A 267 8.31 8.63 -11.11
N PHE A 268 9.54 9.01 -10.78
CA PHE A 268 10.14 8.71 -9.48
C PHE A 268 9.41 9.42 -8.35
N ILE A 269 9.22 10.74 -8.45
CA ILE A 269 8.50 11.55 -7.47
C ILE A 269 7.08 11.01 -7.27
N ASP A 270 6.35 10.75 -8.35
CA ASP A 270 5.01 10.17 -8.28
C ASP A 270 4.97 8.80 -7.60
N ALA A 271 5.94 7.93 -7.92
CA ALA A 271 6.04 6.61 -7.32
C ALA A 271 6.40 6.68 -5.83
N PHE A 272 7.26 7.62 -5.46
CA PHE A 272 7.67 7.89 -4.09
C PHE A 272 6.51 8.41 -3.25
N ASN A 273 5.72 9.34 -3.81
CA ASN A 273 4.48 9.83 -3.21
C ASN A 273 3.49 8.69 -2.95
N ARG A 274 3.30 7.79 -3.92
CA ARG A 274 2.43 6.61 -3.77
C ARG A 274 2.93 5.61 -2.73
N LEU A 275 4.25 5.46 -2.56
CA LEU A 275 4.82 4.60 -1.53
C LEU A 275 4.61 5.19 -0.14
N SER A 276 4.80 6.50 -0.02
CA SER A 276 4.73 7.24 1.26
C SER A 276 3.29 7.45 1.76
N ALA A 277 2.32 7.64 0.85
CA ALA A 277 0.90 7.81 1.18
C ALA A 277 0.22 6.55 1.71
N LYS A 278 0.95 5.43 1.79
CA LYS A 278 0.44 4.15 2.26
C LYS A 278 1.08 3.71 3.58
N LYS A 279 1.73 4.64 4.28
CA LYS A 279 2.03 4.55 5.72
C LYS A 279 0.74 4.65 6.53
#